data_AF-A0A959ISD6-F1
#
_entry.id   AF-A0A959ISD6-F1
#
_cell.length_a   1.000
_cell.length_b   1.000
_cell.length_c   1.000
_cell.angle_alpha   90.00
_cell.angle_beta   90.00
_cell.angle_gamma   90.00
#
_symmetry.space_group_name_H-M   'P 1'
#
loop_
_entity.id
_entity.type
_entity.pdbx_description
1 polymer ?
#
loop_
_entity_poly.entity_id
_entity_poly.type
_entity_poly.pdbx_seq_one_letter_code
_entity_poly.pdbx_strand_id
1 'polypeptide(L)' 'RIVRELTQADLGMLRPGTHQTDFAWNGTDAFGDPLANGVYLYRVIAQKADGEEFETYATGADTYFKKGFGKLVIVR' A
#
# COMPACT_ATOMS: atom_id res chain seq x y z
N ARG A 1 14.87 -3.78 2.19
CA ARG A 1 14.76 -3.00 3.45
C ARG A 1 13.42 -2.27 3.42
N ILE A 2 12.67 -2.32 4.52
CA ILE A 2 11.42 -1.56 4.65
C ILE A 2 11.81 -0.13 5.03
N VAL A 3 11.26 0.85 4.32
CA VAL A 3 11.50 2.28 4.57
C VAL A 3 10.33 2.93 5.31
N ARG A 4 9.13 2.36 5.18
CA ARG A 4 7.92 2.82 5.82
C ARG A 4 6.91 1.67 5.91
N GLU A 5 6.14 1.65 6.98
CA GLU A 5 4.99 0.77 7.18
C GLU A 5 3.78 1.65 7.50
N LEU A 6 2.61 1.27 7.00
CA LEU A 6 1.34 1.97 7.24
C LEU A 6 0.35 0.97 7.80
N THR A 7 -0.33 1.37 8.86
CA THR A 7 -1.37 0.58 9.52
C THR A 7 -2.76 0.99 9.04
N GLN A 8 -3.77 0.19 9.37
CA GLN A 8 -5.17 0.54 9.14
C GLN A 8 -5.54 1.92 9.70
N ALA A 9 -4.98 2.30 10.85
CA ALA A 9 -5.24 3.58 11.49
C ALA A 9 -4.70 4.76 10.66
N ASP A 10 -3.58 4.55 9.96
CA ASP A 10 -2.98 5.57 9.10
C ASP A 10 -3.80 5.80 7.83
N LEU A 11 -4.44 4.76 7.29
CA LEU A 11 -5.18 4.79 6.02
C LEU A 11 -6.59 5.41 6.14
N GLY A 12 -7.13 5.52 7.34
CA GLY A 12 -8.48 5.97 7.61
C GLY A 12 -9.53 4.86 7.51
N MET A 13 -10.79 5.24 7.27
CA MET A 13 -11.87 4.27 7.13
C MET A 13 -11.77 3.57 5.77
N LEU A 14 -11.70 2.24 5.76
CA LEU A 14 -11.77 1.46 4.51
C LEU A 14 -13.19 1.02 4.21
N ARG A 15 -13.51 0.94 2.92
CA ARG A 15 -14.81 0.47 2.41
C ARG A 15 -14.61 -0.74 1.50
N PRO A 16 -15.60 -1.66 1.42
CA PRO A 16 -15.55 -2.77 0.47
C PRO A 16 -15.44 -2.31 -0.99
N GLY A 17 -14.72 -3.08 -1.81
CA GLY A 17 -14.51 -2.81 -3.23
C GLY A 17 -13.24 -1.99 -3.53
N THR A 18 -13.20 -1.34 -4.70
CA THR A 18 -12.10 -0.45 -5.06
C THR A 18 -12.22 0.86 -4.28
N HIS A 19 -11.33 1.06 -3.32
CA HIS A 19 -11.36 2.17 -2.38
C HIS A 19 -10.11 3.03 -2.46
N GLN A 20 -10.28 4.35 -2.44
CA GLN A 20 -9.19 5.31 -2.28
C GLN A 20 -9.08 5.69 -0.81
N THR A 21 -7.88 5.58 -0.24
CA THR A 21 -7.62 5.90 1.18
C THR A 21 -7.63 7.40 1.43
N ASP A 22 -7.90 7.81 2.67
CA ASP A 22 -7.79 9.20 3.11
C ASP A 22 -6.32 9.64 3.19
N PHE A 23 -5.41 8.67 3.32
CA PHE A 23 -3.98 8.88 3.35
C PHE A 23 -3.38 9.05 1.96
N ALA A 24 -2.49 10.04 1.83
CA ALA A 24 -1.61 10.23 0.67
C ALA A 24 -0.16 10.27 1.13
N TRP A 25 0.67 9.40 0.57
CA TRP A 25 2.09 9.36 0.91
C TRP A 25 2.86 10.47 0.19
N ASN A 26 3.72 11.17 0.91
CA ASN A 26 4.55 12.27 0.40
C ASN A 26 5.98 11.86 0.02
N GLY A 27 6.30 10.55 -0.04
CA GLY A 27 7.63 10.08 -0.45
C GLY A 27 8.72 10.18 0.62
N THR A 28 8.32 10.25 1.91
CA THR A 28 9.24 10.24 3.06
C THR A 28 9.30 8.88 3.75
N ASP A 29 10.41 8.58 4.42
CA ASP A 29 10.54 7.39 5.25
C ASP A 29 9.77 7.52 6.59
N ALA A 30 9.95 6.56 7.51
CA ALA A 30 9.29 6.58 8.81
C ALA A 30 9.72 7.72 9.76
N PHE A 31 10.84 8.39 9.48
CA PHE A 31 11.38 9.50 10.27
C PHE A 31 11.09 10.87 9.64
N GLY A 32 10.47 10.87 8.45
CA GLY A 32 10.15 12.08 7.70
C GLY A 32 11.24 12.50 6.72
N ASP A 33 12.31 11.71 6.59
CA ASP A 33 13.39 12.02 5.65
C ASP A 33 12.95 11.72 4.22
N PRO A 34 13.25 12.60 3.24
CA PRO A 34 12.90 12.37 1.84
C PRO A 34 13.62 11.15 1.27
N LEU A 35 12.88 10.32 0.54
CA LEU A 35 13.48 9.21 -0.20
C LEU A 35 14.15 9.68 -1.50
N ALA A 36 15.15 8.92 -1.94
CA ALA A 36 15.84 9.16 -3.20
C ALA A 36 14.94 8.86 -4.41
N ASN A 37 15.32 9.38 -5.58
CA ASN A 37 14.63 9.07 -6.82
C ASN A 37 14.84 7.59 -7.15
N GLY A 38 13.78 6.91 -7.57
CA GLY A 38 13.88 5.50 -7.91
C GLY A 38 12.58 4.74 -7.85
N VAL A 39 12.72 3.42 -7.96
CA VAL A 39 11.60 2.47 -7.93
C VAL A 39 11.51 1.85 -6.55
N TYR A 40 10.32 1.93 -5.98
CA TYR A 40 9.94 1.35 -4.71
C TYR A 40 8.87 0.28 -4.95
N LEU A 41 8.91 -0.77 -4.14
CA LEU A 41 7.88 -1.79 -4.13
C LEU A 41 7.06 -1.65 -2.85
N TYR A 42 5.75 -1.81 -2.96
CA TYR A 42 4.86 -1.89 -1.81
C TYR A 42 4.05 -3.17 -1.88
N ARG A 43 3.66 -3.67 -0.70
CA ARG A 43 2.78 -4.82 -0.53
C ARG A 43 1.67 -4.42 0.42
N VAL A 44 0.46 -4.88 0.13
CA VAL A 44 -0.69 -4.76 1.04
C VAL A 44 -0.90 -6.12 1.69
N ILE A 45 -1.09 -6.12 3.01
CA ILE A 45 -1.47 -7.31 3.78
C ILE A 45 -2.82 -6.98 4.40
N ALA A 46 -3.84 -7.78 4.08
CA ALA A 46 -5.17 -7.65 4.62
C ALA A 46 -5.58 -9.00 5.20
N GLN A 47 -6.03 -9.00 6.45
CA GLN A 47 -6.49 -10.18 7.17
C GLN A 47 -7.82 -9.85 7.84
N LYS A 48 -8.68 -10.85 7.93
CA LYS A 48 -9.93 -10.79 8.70
C LYS A 48 -9.61 -10.77 10.20
N ALA A 49 -10.60 -10.41 11.02
CA ALA A 49 -10.45 -10.35 12.47
C ALA A 49 -10.16 -11.72 13.12
N ASP A 50 -10.51 -12.81 12.45
CA ASP A 50 -10.24 -14.19 12.84
C ASP A 50 -8.84 -14.69 12.41
N GLY A 51 -8.07 -13.86 11.70
CA GLY A 51 -6.73 -14.19 11.20
C GLY A 51 -6.72 -14.89 9.84
N GLU A 52 -7.88 -15.15 9.23
CA GLU A 52 -7.93 -15.67 7.87
C GLU A 52 -7.56 -14.60 6.83
N GLU A 53 -6.96 -15.03 5.72
CA GLU A 53 -6.74 -14.15 4.57
C GLU A 53 -8.06 -13.84 3.85
N PHE A 54 -8.15 -12.64 3.27
CA PHE A 54 -9.26 -12.33 2.37
C PHE A 54 -9.12 -13.13 1.08
N GLU A 55 -10.25 -13.59 0.53
CA GLU A 55 -10.28 -14.07 -0.84
C GLU A 55 -9.89 -12.92 -1.78
N THR A 56 -9.05 -13.25 -2.76
CA THR A 56 -8.67 -12.27 -3.79
C THR A 56 -9.78 -12.19 -4.82
N TYR A 57 -10.31 -10.99 -5.02
CA TYR A 57 -11.31 -10.73 -6.05
C TYR A 57 -10.63 -10.15 -7.28
N ALA A 58 -11.00 -10.65 -8.46
CA ALA A 58 -10.50 -10.10 -9.70
C ALA A 58 -11.07 -8.70 -9.93
N THR A 59 -10.23 -7.67 -9.93
CA THR A 59 -10.64 -6.28 -10.14
C THR A 59 -9.81 -5.59 -11.21
N GLY A 60 -10.29 -4.44 -11.70
CA GLY A 60 -9.48 -3.59 -12.59
C GLY A 60 -8.17 -3.10 -11.98
N ALA A 61 -8.04 -3.13 -10.65
CA ALA A 61 -6.82 -2.73 -9.96
C ALA A 61 -5.72 -3.82 -10.01
N ASP A 62 -6.05 -5.07 -10.31
CA ASP A 62 -5.10 -6.19 -10.29
C ASP A 62 -3.97 -6.00 -11.31
N THR A 63 -4.23 -5.24 -12.38
CA THR A 63 -3.22 -4.90 -13.40
C THR A 63 -2.00 -4.16 -12.82
N TYR A 64 -2.19 -3.47 -11.69
CA TYR A 64 -1.12 -2.72 -11.02
C TYR A 64 -0.28 -3.57 -10.06
N PHE A 65 -0.64 -4.83 -9.84
CA PHE A 65 0.05 -5.74 -8.94
C PHE A 65 0.70 -6.91 -9.70
N LYS A 66 1.92 -7.27 -9.33
CA LYS A 66 2.62 -8.44 -9.86
C LYS A 66 3.17 -9.27 -8.69
N LYS A 67 2.68 -10.50 -8.54
CA LYS A 67 3.04 -11.41 -7.43
C LYS A 67 2.84 -10.76 -6.04
N GLY A 68 1.73 -10.02 -5.87
CA GLY A 68 1.39 -9.35 -4.60
C GLY A 68 2.13 -8.03 -4.32
N PHE A 69 2.99 -7.58 -5.24
CA PHE A 69 3.68 -6.30 -5.13
C PHE A 69 3.16 -5.28 -6.14
N GLY A 70 2.90 -4.07 -5.65
CA GLY A 70 2.75 -2.89 -6.48
C GLY A 70 4.08 -2.17 -6.65
N LYS A 71 4.19 -1.38 -7.73
CA LYS A 71 5.38 -0.58 -8.05
C LYS A 71 5.06 0.90 -7.93
N LEU A 72 5.90 1.62 -7.22
CA LEU A 72 5.83 3.07 -7.05
C LEU A 72 7.14 3.70 -7.56
N VAL A 73 7.05 4.82 -8.24
CA VAL A 73 8.22 5.54 -8.77
C VAL A 73 8.24 6.93 -8.15
N ILE A 74 9.34 7.27 -7.49
CA ILE A 74 9.58 8.62 -6.95
C ILE A 74 10.50 9.34 -7.93
N VAL A 75 9.99 10.42 -8.52
CA VAL A 75 10.75 11.37 -9.34
C VAL A 75 10.47 12.77 -8.80
N ARG A 76 11.54 13.52 -8.57
CA ARG A 76 11.55 14.91 -8.13
C ARG A 76 12.59 15.67 -8.92
#